data_AF-A0A7S3YMY5-F1
#
_entry.id   AF-A0A7S3YMY5-F1
#
_cell.length_a   1.000
_cell.length_b   1.000
_cell.length_c   1.000
_cell.angle_alpha   90.00
_cell.angle_beta   90.00
_cell.angle_gamma   90.00
#
_symmetry.space_group_name_H-M   'P 1'
#
loop_
_entity.id
_entity.type
_entity.pdbx_description
1 polymer ?
#
loop_
_entity_poly.entity_id
_entity_poly.type
_entity_poly.pdbx_seq_one_letter_code
_entity_poly.pdbx_strand_id
1 'polypeptide(L)'
;MMGFGFKTFGLNAQPLLLNNYHKTADFGASWARAAVGLAIVCGYPLMFMACKTAFFALLSHVSDGKKVTPKGQAVISTGVLAVITAIACKCSEKDVGFVIGIVGALLGAFACYIMPALINLGLASKQALDLSKGEIIFNKLLLALGVVFAILGTAVTCLEQFTDMLE
;
A
#
# COMPACT_ATOMS: atom_id res chain seq x y z
N MET A 1 -18.63 -4.22 -1.03
CA MET A 1 -18.31 -5.67 -1.02
C MET A 1 -17.82 -6.18 0.34
N MET A 2 -17.10 -5.41 1.15
CA MET A 2 -16.62 -5.87 2.48
C MET A 2 -17.74 -6.23 3.48
N GLY A 3 -18.90 -5.54 3.43
CA GLY A 3 -20.02 -5.84 4.33
C GLY A 3 -20.65 -7.24 4.14
N PHE A 4 -20.61 -7.81 2.92
CA PHE A 4 -21.11 -9.16 2.68
C PHE A 4 -20.16 -10.23 3.24
N GLY A 5 -18.84 -10.02 3.13
CA GLY A 5 -17.84 -10.92 3.74
C GLY A 5 -17.95 -10.95 5.26
N PHE A 6 -18.12 -9.79 5.89
CA PHE A 6 -18.35 -9.69 7.34
C PHE A 6 -19.65 -10.37 7.76
N LYS A 7 -20.73 -10.25 6.97
CA LYS A 7 -22.00 -10.94 7.29
C LYS A 7 -21.86 -12.48 7.21
N THR A 8 -21.01 -13.01 6.34
CA THR A 8 -20.82 -14.45 6.17
C THR A 8 -19.91 -15.07 7.23
N PHE A 9 -18.84 -14.38 7.63
CA PHE A 9 -17.81 -14.94 8.53
C PHE A 9 -17.74 -14.27 9.91
N GLY A 10 -18.43 -13.15 10.09
CA GLY A 10 -18.44 -12.38 11.32
C GLY A 10 -17.03 -11.93 11.72
N LEU A 11 -16.72 -12.09 13.00
CA LEU A 11 -15.42 -11.73 13.59
C LEU A 11 -14.28 -12.68 13.19
N ASN A 12 -14.58 -13.87 12.64
CA ASN A 12 -13.58 -14.85 12.24
C ASN A 12 -13.10 -14.66 10.78
N ALA A 13 -13.40 -13.52 10.15
CA ALA A 13 -13.06 -13.27 8.76
C ALA A 13 -11.54 -13.05 8.59
N GLN A 14 -10.84 -14.02 8.00
CA GLN A 14 -9.42 -13.84 7.67
C GLN A 14 -9.17 -12.71 6.65
N PRO A 15 -8.00 -12.02 6.72
CA PRO A 15 -7.62 -10.96 5.78
C PRO A 15 -7.71 -11.39 4.31
N LEU A 16 -7.32 -12.63 4.02
CA LEU A 16 -7.62 -13.26 2.74
C LEU A 16 -8.96 -14.01 2.83
N LEU A 17 -10.04 -13.32 2.47
CA LEU A 17 -11.42 -13.82 2.60
C LEU A 17 -11.63 -15.23 2.01
N LEU A 18 -10.93 -15.56 0.92
CA LEU A 18 -11.06 -16.86 0.24
C LEU A 18 -10.49 -18.02 1.08
N ASN A 19 -9.65 -17.76 2.08
CA ASN A 19 -9.10 -18.82 2.95
C ASN A 19 -10.10 -19.32 3.99
N ASN A 20 -11.16 -18.55 4.27
CA ASN A 20 -12.25 -18.99 5.14
C ASN A 20 -13.15 -20.07 4.48
N TYR A 21 -13.08 -20.24 3.15
CA TYR A 21 -13.82 -21.27 2.42
C TYR A 21 -13.03 -22.57 2.33
N HIS A 22 -13.74 -23.71 2.31
CA HIS A 22 -13.10 -25.03 2.22
C HIS A 22 -12.18 -25.14 0.99
N LYS A 23 -10.99 -25.74 1.17
CA LYS A 23 -9.95 -25.77 0.12
C LYS A 23 -10.33 -26.61 -1.09
N THR A 24 -11.07 -27.70 -0.87
CA THR A 24 -11.35 -28.72 -1.90
C THR A 24 -12.83 -28.98 -2.17
N ALA A 25 -13.72 -28.53 -1.29
CA ALA A 25 -15.16 -28.82 -1.41
C ALA A 25 -15.93 -27.70 -2.13
N ASP A 26 -15.33 -26.50 -2.19
CA ASP A 26 -15.96 -25.34 -2.81
C ASP A 26 -15.31 -25.03 -4.16
N PHE A 27 -16.02 -25.42 -5.22
CA PHE A 27 -15.59 -25.19 -6.60
C PHE A 27 -15.56 -23.69 -6.94
N GLY A 28 -16.51 -22.91 -6.41
CA GLY A 28 -16.60 -21.47 -6.63
C GLY A 28 -15.44 -20.72 -6.00
N ALA A 29 -15.10 -21.06 -4.74
CA ALA A 29 -13.94 -20.51 -4.06
C ALA A 29 -12.63 -20.87 -4.77
N SER A 30 -12.52 -22.09 -5.32
CA SER A 30 -11.35 -22.53 -6.07
C SER A 30 -11.16 -21.73 -7.37
N TRP A 31 -12.25 -21.48 -8.11
CA TRP A 31 -12.22 -20.64 -9.30
C TRP A 31 -11.88 -19.17 -8.98
N ALA A 32 -12.43 -18.65 -7.89
CA ALA A 32 -12.11 -17.31 -7.41
C ALA A 32 -10.62 -17.17 -7.02
N ARG A 33 -10.02 -18.19 -6.38
CA ARG A 33 -8.57 -18.22 -6.09
C ARG A 33 -7.75 -18.21 -7.38
N ALA A 34 -8.14 -19.00 -8.39
CA ALA A 34 -7.46 -19.01 -9.69
C ALA A 34 -7.56 -17.66 -10.40
N ALA A 35 -8.74 -17.02 -10.39
CA ALA A 35 -8.96 -15.71 -10.99
C ALA A 35 -8.15 -14.60 -10.29
N VAL A 36 -8.12 -14.59 -8.95
CA VAL A 36 -7.28 -13.66 -8.17
C VAL A 36 -5.79 -13.92 -8.44
N GLY A 37 -5.37 -15.18 -8.49
CA GLY A 37 -4.00 -15.55 -8.85
C GLY A 37 -3.59 -15.02 -10.22
N LEU A 38 -4.45 -15.20 -11.22
CA LEU A 38 -4.22 -14.65 -12.56
C LEU A 38 -4.14 -13.12 -12.56
N ALA A 39 -5.05 -12.45 -11.85
CA ALA A 39 -5.04 -11.00 -11.70
C ALA A 39 -3.74 -10.49 -11.07
N ILE A 40 -3.21 -11.18 -10.05
CA ILE A 40 -1.94 -10.84 -9.41
C ILE A 40 -0.77 -11.06 -10.37
N VAL A 41 -0.73 -12.18 -11.10
CA VAL A 41 0.34 -12.46 -12.08
C VAL A 41 0.38 -11.42 -13.19
N CYS A 42 -0.78 -10.94 -13.65
CA CYS A 42 -0.85 -9.88 -14.66
C CYS A 42 -0.61 -8.47 -14.08
N GLY A 43 -1.06 -8.20 -12.85
CA GLY A 43 -0.94 -6.88 -12.21
C GLY A 43 0.46 -6.60 -11.67
N TYR A 44 1.16 -7.63 -11.19
CA TYR A 44 2.48 -7.47 -10.58
C TYR A 44 3.53 -6.84 -11.51
N PRO A 45 3.72 -7.30 -12.77
CA PRO A 45 4.67 -6.69 -13.69
C PRO A 45 4.38 -5.21 -13.96
N LEU A 46 3.10 -4.84 -14.04
CA LEU A 46 2.67 -3.47 -14.27
C LEU A 46 3.03 -2.57 -13.08
N MET A 47 2.71 -2.99 -11.85
CA MET A 47 3.05 -2.23 -10.64
C MET A 47 4.57 -2.15 -10.43
N PHE A 48 5.28 -3.24 -10.68
CA PHE A 48 6.74 -3.27 -10.56
C PHE A 48 7.42 -2.33 -11.55
N MET A 49 6.91 -2.23 -12.79
CA MET A 49 7.44 -1.31 -13.80
C MET A 49 7.27 0.16 -13.37
N ALA A 50 6.10 0.52 -12.81
CA ALA A 50 5.86 1.87 -12.29
C ALA A 50 6.79 2.20 -11.12
N CYS A 51 6.92 1.29 -10.16
CA CYS A 51 7.81 1.43 -9.01
C CYS A 51 9.28 1.60 -9.44
N LYS A 52 9.77 0.71 -10.33
CA LYS A 52 11.12 0.76 -10.90
C LYS A 52 11.41 2.13 -11.54
N THR A 53 10.46 2.63 -12.32
CA THR A 53 10.61 3.90 -13.04
C THR A 53 10.67 5.08 -12.07
N ALA A 54 9.78 5.12 -11.08
CA ALA A 54 9.80 6.16 -10.04
C ALA A 54 11.08 6.12 -9.19
N PHE A 55 11.55 4.92 -8.82
CA PHE A 55 12.78 4.75 -8.04
C PHE A 55 14.01 5.26 -8.79
N PHE A 56 14.17 4.91 -10.08
CA PHE A 56 15.30 5.43 -10.86
C PHE A 56 15.19 6.91 -11.18
N ALA A 57 13.97 7.44 -11.34
CA ALA A 57 13.76 8.88 -11.49
C ALA A 57 14.27 9.62 -10.24
N LEU A 58 13.90 9.15 -9.04
CA LEU A 58 14.37 9.71 -7.78
C LEU A 58 15.88 9.58 -7.62
N LEU A 59 16.43 8.39 -7.88
CA LEU A 59 17.88 8.13 -7.75
C LEU A 59 18.71 9.00 -8.70
N SER A 60 18.22 9.23 -9.92
CA SER A 60 18.89 10.12 -10.89
C SER A 60 18.89 11.58 -10.45
N HIS A 61 17.85 12.01 -9.72
CA HIS A 61 17.77 13.36 -9.19
C HIS A 61 18.73 13.57 -8.01
N VAL A 62 18.90 12.56 -7.16
CA VAL A 62 19.85 12.58 -6.02
C VAL A 62 21.31 12.46 -6.48
N SER A 63 21.57 11.80 -7.61
CA SER A 63 22.92 11.55 -8.13
C SER A 63 23.45 12.63 -9.09
N ASP A 64 22.96 13.86 -8.97
CA ASP A 64 23.31 15.01 -9.85
C ASP A 64 23.20 14.69 -11.36
N GLY A 65 22.16 13.94 -11.75
CA GLY A 65 21.89 13.65 -13.17
C GLY A 65 22.76 12.54 -13.77
N LYS A 66 23.61 11.86 -12.98
CA LYS A 66 24.31 10.65 -13.46
C LYS A 66 23.30 9.53 -13.68
N LYS A 67 23.01 9.23 -14.95
CA LYS A 67 22.14 8.12 -15.34
C LYS A 67 22.82 6.79 -14.97
N VAL A 68 22.12 5.98 -14.18
CA VAL A 68 22.56 4.62 -13.85
C VAL A 68 22.68 3.81 -15.15
N THR A 69 23.80 3.12 -15.34
CA THR A 69 24.04 2.25 -16.49
C THR A 69 22.91 1.22 -16.64
N PRO A 70 22.46 0.89 -17.87
CA PRO A 70 21.38 -0.09 -18.09
C PRO A 70 21.64 -1.46 -17.44
N LYS A 71 22.90 -1.89 -17.37
CA LYS A 71 23.30 -3.09 -16.62
C LYS A 71 23.08 -2.95 -15.10
N GLY A 72 23.40 -1.79 -14.53
CA GLY A 72 23.16 -1.49 -13.12
C GLY A 72 21.67 -1.40 -12.78
N GLN A 73 20.86 -0.84 -13.69
CA GLN A 73 19.41 -0.81 -13.52
C GLN A 73 18.80 -2.22 -13.49
N ALA A 74 19.26 -3.11 -14.38
CA ALA A 74 18.83 -4.50 -14.39
C ALA A 74 19.23 -5.22 -13.09
N VAL A 75 20.46 -5.06 -12.61
CA VAL A 75 20.93 -5.68 -11.36
C VAL A 75 20.11 -5.21 -10.16
N ILE A 76 19.86 -3.90 -10.02
CA ILE A 76 19.07 -3.35 -8.92
C ILE A 76 17.63 -3.88 -9.00
N SER A 77 17.01 -3.87 -10.19
CA SER A 77 15.63 -4.34 -10.35
C SER A 77 15.50 -5.83 -10.03
N THR A 78 16.43 -6.65 -10.53
CA THR A 78 16.47 -8.08 -10.22
C THR A 78 16.74 -8.32 -8.74
N GLY A 79 17.59 -7.52 -8.10
CA GLY A 79 17.84 -7.57 -6.66
C GLY A 79 16.59 -7.27 -5.84
N VAL A 80 15.86 -6.19 -6.17
CA VAL A 80 14.59 -5.84 -5.50
C VAL A 80 13.56 -6.96 -5.69
N LEU A 81 13.44 -7.50 -6.91
CA LEU A 81 12.54 -8.63 -7.19
C LEU A 81 12.92 -9.88 -6.38
N ALA A 82 14.22 -10.19 -6.27
CA ALA A 82 14.71 -11.31 -5.48
C ALA A 82 14.42 -11.14 -3.98
N VAL A 83 14.55 -9.92 -3.45
CA VAL A 83 14.20 -9.62 -2.05
C VAL A 83 12.70 -9.78 -1.83
N ILE A 84 11.86 -9.22 -2.70
CA ILE A 84 10.39 -9.38 -2.61
C ILE A 84 10.01 -10.86 -2.68
N THR A 85 10.65 -11.62 -3.56
CA THR A 85 10.41 -13.07 -3.70
C THR A 85 10.85 -13.83 -2.45
N ALA A 86 12.01 -13.49 -1.87
CA ALA A 86 12.48 -14.09 -0.62
C ALA A 86 11.54 -13.81 0.57
N ILE A 87 10.99 -12.59 0.64
CA ILE A 87 9.98 -12.22 1.63
C ILE A 87 8.70 -13.02 1.38
N ALA A 88 8.23 -13.12 0.14
CA ALA A 88 7.03 -13.88 -0.22
C ALA A 88 7.15 -15.37 0.15
N CYS A 89 8.34 -15.97 0.03
CA CYS A 89 8.58 -17.36 0.45
C CYS A 89 8.58 -17.57 1.98
N LYS A 90 8.80 -16.51 2.76
CA LYS A 90 8.88 -16.58 4.23
C LYS A 90 7.64 -16.03 4.94
N CYS A 91 6.87 -15.17 4.30
CA CYS A 91 5.64 -14.62 4.86
C CYS A 91 4.53 -15.67 4.91
N SER A 92 3.91 -15.78 6.08
CA SER A 92 2.69 -16.55 6.28
C SER A 92 1.45 -15.71 5.95
N GLU A 93 0.29 -16.34 5.85
CA GLU A 93 -0.98 -15.67 5.53
C GLU A 93 -1.33 -14.55 6.52
N LYS A 94 -0.87 -14.67 7.77
CA LYS A 94 -1.05 -13.67 8.84
C LYS A 94 -0.28 -12.38 8.56
N ASP A 95 0.93 -12.50 8.01
CA ASP A 95 1.82 -11.34 7.77
C ASP A 95 1.32 -10.47 6.62
N VAL A 96 0.55 -11.04 5.70
CA VAL A 96 0.00 -10.31 4.53
C VAL A 96 -0.98 -9.23 4.98
N GLY A 97 -1.86 -9.55 5.94
CA GLY A 97 -2.83 -8.59 6.49
C GLY A 97 -2.12 -7.41 7.16
N PHE A 98 -1.12 -7.71 7.99
CA PHE A 98 -0.30 -6.71 8.66
C PHE A 98 0.42 -5.77 7.69
N VAL A 99 1.09 -6.33 6.67
CA VAL A 99 1.80 -5.52 5.66
C VAL A 99 0.84 -4.61 4.90
N ILE A 100 -0.32 -5.13 4.47
CA ILE A 100 -1.34 -4.33 3.78
C ILE A 100 -1.88 -3.22 4.70
N GLY A 101 -2.13 -3.52 5.97
CA GLY A 101 -2.60 -2.55 6.96
C GLY A 101 -1.63 -1.40 7.16
N ILE A 102 -0.34 -1.68 7.39
CA ILE A 102 0.68 -0.65 7.57
C ILE A 102 0.86 0.18 6.30
N VAL A 103 1.02 -0.48 5.15
CA VAL A 103 1.23 0.20 3.87
C VAL A 103 0.03 1.07 3.53
N GLY A 104 -1.18 0.56 3.71
CA GLY A 104 -2.42 1.30 3.49
C GLY A 104 -2.58 2.50 4.43
N ALA A 105 -2.30 2.32 5.72
CA ALA A 105 -2.39 3.39 6.71
C ALA A 105 -1.37 4.51 6.43
N LEU A 106 -0.10 4.17 6.16
CA LEU A 106 0.95 5.15 5.97
C LEU A 106 0.94 5.75 4.55
N LEU A 107 1.07 4.91 3.52
CA LEU A 107 1.16 5.40 2.14
C LEU A 107 -0.17 5.93 1.63
N GLY A 108 -1.29 5.31 2.04
CA GLY A 108 -2.62 5.79 1.69
C GLY A 108 -2.91 7.15 2.32
N ALA A 109 -2.66 7.31 3.63
CA ALA A 109 -2.85 8.59 4.28
C ALA A 109 -1.92 9.68 3.71
N PHE A 110 -0.67 9.30 3.41
CA PHE A 110 0.28 10.22 2.81
C PHE A 110 -0.14 10.68 1.41
N ALA A 111 -0.45 9.74 0.51
CA ALA A 111 -0.77 10.06 -0.88
C ALA A 111 -2.13 10.75 -1.04
N CYS A 112 -3.15 10.32 -0.30
CA CYS A 112 -4.51 10.83 -0.47
C CYS A 112 -4.79 12.13 0.31
N TYR A 113 -4.16 12.33 1.46
CA TYR A 113 -4.44 13.48 2.33
C TYR A 113 -3.24 14.42 2.47
N ILE A 114 -2.09 13.91 2.94
CA ILE A 114 -0.96 14.77 3.33
C ILE A 114 -0.32 15.45 2.11
N MET A 115 0.00 14.69 1.06
CA MET A 115 0.69 15.19 -0.13
C MET A 115 -0.07 16.31 -0.86
N PRO A 116 -1.36 16.16 -1.24
CA PRO A 116 -2.09 17.23 -1.92
C PRO A 116 -2.23 18.49 -1.05
N ALA A 117 -2.45 18.32 0.27
CA ALA A 117 -2.52 19.45 1.19
C ALA A 117 -1.19 20.21 1.28
N LEU A 118 -0.05 19.50 1.37
CA LEU A 118 1.28 20.12 1.39
C LEU A 118 1.60 20.85 0.10
N ILE A 119 1.26 20.29 -1.05
CA ILE A 119 1.47 20.93 -2.36
C ILE A 119 0.66 22.23 -2.43
N ASN A 120 -0.63 22.19 -2.11
CA ASN A 120 -1.49 23.38 -2.17
C ASN A 120 -1.01 24.48 -1.21
N LEU A 121 -0.67 24.14 0.04
CA LEU A 121 -0.16 25.10 1.01
C LEU A 121 1.24 25.64 0.63
N GLY A 122 2.08 24.80 0.04
CA GLY A 122 3.40 25.17 -0.46
C GLY A 122 3.33 26.14 -1.65
N LEU A 123 2.35 25.98 -2.53
CA LEU A 123 2.12 26.89 -3.65
C LEU A 123 1.45 28.20 -3.20
N ALA A 124 0.55 28.14 -2.22
CA ALA A 124 -0.06 29.32 -1.59
C ALA A 124 1.01 30.23 -0.96
N SER A 125 1.93 29.64 -0.20
CA SER A 125 2.97 30.40 0.51
C SER A 125 3.97 31.06 -0.44
N LYS A 126 4.18 30.49 -1.64
CA LYS A 126 4.99 31.07 -2.71
C LYS A 126 4.24 32.08 -3.59
N GLN A 127 3.01 32.46 -3.24
CA GLN A 127 2.13 33.33 -4.04
C GLN A 127 1.90 32.84 -5.48
N ALA A 128 2.14 31.56 -5.76
CA ALA A 128 1.91 30.95 -7.07
C ALA A 128 0.43 30.59 -7.27
N LEU A 129 -0.37 30.61 -6.19
CA LEU A 129 -1.78 30.28 -6.15
C LEU A 129 -2.48 31.20 -5.15
N ASP A 130 -3.52 31.90 -5.61
CA ASP A 130 -4.34 32.78 -4.77
C ASP A 130 -5.46 31.94 -4.13
N LEU A 131 -5.19 31.41 -2.94
CA LEU A 131 -6.09 30.54 -2.20
C LEU A 131 -6.94 31.34 -1.20
N SER A 132 -8.24 31.06 -1.17
CA SER A 132 -9.14 31.63 -0.19
C SER A 132 -8.76 31.18 1.23
N LYS A 133 -9.04 32.03 2.22
CA LYS A 133 -8.83 31.71 3.65
C LYS A 133 -9.51 30.39 4.05
N GLY A 134 -10.67 30.08 3.46
CA GLY A 134 -11.39 28.82 3.68
C GLY A 134 -10.64 27.60 3.13
N GLU A 135 -10.00 27.73 1.98
CA GLU A 135 -9.23 26.64 1.35
C GLU A 135 -7.93 26.35 2.09
N ILE A 136 -7.28 27.38 2.64
CA ILE A 136 -6.12 27.22 3.51
C ILE A 136 -6.50 26.45 4.78
N ILE A 137 -7.64 26.79 5.40
CA ILE A 137 -8.15 26.06 6.57
C ILE A 137 -8.50 24.62 6.21
N PHE A 138 -9.18 24.41 5.08
CA PHE A 138 -9.53 23.07 4.61
C PHE A 138 -8.28 22.20 4.36
N ASN A 139 -7.25 22.73 3.68
CA ASN A 139 -6.01 21.99 3.46
C ASN A 139 -5.28 21.68 4.78
N LYS A 140 -5.27 22.59 5.76
CA LYS A 140 -4.72 22.33 7.09
C LYS A 140 -5.49 21.23 7.84
N LEU A 141 -6.82 21.22 7.73
CA LEU A 141 -7.66 20.16 8.31
C LEU A 141 -7.39 18.82 7.64
N LEU A 142 -7.28 18.80 6.30
CA LEU A 142 -6.97 17.59 5.53
C LEU A 142 -5.60 17.01 5.92
N LEU A 143 -4.61 17.89 6.13
CA LEU A 143 -3.29 17.52 6.62
C LEU A 143 -3.37 16.89 8.03
N ALA A 144 -4.06 17.55 8.96
CA ALA A 144 -4.23 17.05 10.32
C ALA A 144 -4.96 15.70 10.36
N LEU A 145 -6.05 15.57 9.59
CA LEU A 145 -6.81 14.33 9.45
C LEU A 145 -5.94 13.20 8.88
N GLY A 146 -5.14 13.49 7.85
CA GLY A 146 -4.21 12.54 7.27
C GLY A 146 -3.20 12.01 8.30
N VAL A 147 -2.63 12.89 9.12
CA VAL A 147 -1.71 12.48 10.20
C VAL A 147 -2.43 11.63 11.24
N VAL A 148 -3.64 12.01 11.64
CA VAL A 148 -4.45 11.21 12.59
C VAL A 148 -4.76 9.83 12.02
N PHE A 149 -5.17 9.73 10.76
CA PHE A 149 -5.43 8.44 10.10
C PHE A 149 -4.19 7.58 9.94
N ALA A 150 -3.03 8.17 9.66
CA ALA A 150 -1.76 7.44 9.64
C ALA A 150 -1.45 6.83 11.02
N ILE A 151 -1.55 7.64 12.09
CA ILE A 151 -1.25 7.19 13.45
C ILE A 151 -2.25 6.13 13.92
N LEU A 152 -3.55 6.42 13.81
CA LEU A 152 -4.59 5.49 14.26
C LEU A 152 -4.60 4.21 13.44
N GLY A 153 -4.46 4.30 12.11
CA GLY A 153 -4.41 3.14 11.24
C GLY A 153 -3.21 2.23 11.52
N THR A 154 -2.03 2.80 11.72
CA THR A 154 -0.85 2.03 12.14
C THR A 154 -1.01 1.45 13.54
N ALA A 155 -1.56 2.22 14.50
CA ALA A 155 -1.80 1.74 15.85
C ALA A 155 -2.75 0.54 15.89
N VAL A 156 -3.87 0.61 15.17
CA VAL A 156 -4.83 -0.50 15.05
C VAL A 156 -4.17 -1.73 14.42
N THR A 157 -3.44 -1.54 13.31
CA THR A 157 -2.75 -2.67 12.64
C THR A 157 -1.72 -3.35 13.56
N CYS A 158 -0.99 -2.57 14.36
CA CYS A 158 -0.05 -3.12 15.33
C CYS A 158 -0.78 -3.85 16.47
N LEU A 159 -1.87 -3.29 17.00
CA LEU A 159 -2.64 -3.90 18.09
C LEU A 159 -3.28 -5.22 17.66
N GLU A 160 -3.80 -5.31 16.44
CA GLU A 160 -4.33 -6.55 15.87
C GLU A 160 -3.23 -7.63 15.83
N GLN A 161 -2.05 -7.31 15.32
CA GLN A 161 -0.92 -8.25 15.28
C GLN A 161 -0.49 -8.73 16.67
N PHE A 162 -0.52 -7.87 17.69
CA PHE A 162 -0.19 -8.25 19.07
C PHE A 162 -1.26 -9.14 19.70
N THR A 163 -2.53 -8.90 19.39
CA THR A 163 -3.66 -9.70 19.88
C THR A 163 -3.59 -11.11 19.29
N ASP A 164 -3.33 -11.22 17.99
CA ASP A 164 -3.17 -12.49 17.27
C ASP A 164 -1.95 -13.33 17.72
N MET A 165 -0.99 -12.72 18.43
CA MET A 165 0.17 -13.42 19.00
C MET A 165 -0.11 -13.99 20.41
N LEU A 166 -1.16 -13.54 21.08
CA LEU A 166 -1.55 -13.99 22.42
C LEU A 166 -2.54 -15.16 22.41
N GLU A 167 -3.19 -15.42 21.27
CA GLU A 167 -4.08 -16.57 21.01
C GLU A 167 -3.33 -17.73 20.32
#